data_AF-S4U5R7-F1
#
_entry.id   AF-S4U5R7-F1
#
_cell.length_a   1.000
_cell.length_b   1.000
_cell.length_c   1.000
_cell.angle_alpha   90.00
_cell.angle_beta   90.00
_cell.angle_gamma   90.00
#
_symmetry.space_group_name_H-M   'P 1'
#
loop_
_entity.id
_entity.type
_entity.pdbx_description
1 polymer ?
#
loop_
_entity_poly.entity_id
_entity_poly.type
_entity_poly.pdbx_seq_one_letter_code
_entity_poly.pdbx_strand_id
1 'polypeptide(L)'
;TCGSEIFQEVKAKQFIPLDSCISQQCKSARTRGKLHRQTRGSKFLKFQEIKLQELADQVPMGDIPRTLSVHCYEDLTRLIKPGDIANISGVFLPSPFTGYRAYRAGLLADTLIEAHHIQLQKKSYSDLASSASSRVEEKLRELDENSDILGLVANSIAPEIYGHEDVKRALALQLVSAPQNTTPDGLNIRGDIHVCLMGDPGVAKSQLLRFVSKVAPRGVYTTGRGSSGVGLTASVVKDSLTGELILEGGALVLADNGVCCIDEFDKMDEGDRTAI
;
A
#
# COMPACT_ATOMS: atom_id res chain seq x y z
N THR A 1 -1.93 51.61 11.61
CA THR A 1 -1.88 50.13 11.52
C THR A 1 -1.44 49.59 12.87
N CYS A 2 -2.12 48.59 13.42
CA CYS A 2 -1.87 48.11 14.79
C CYS A 2 -0.70 47.13 14.94
N GLY A 3 -0.20 46.54 13.85
CA GLY A 3 0.94 45.60 13.89
C GLY A 3 0.70 44.29 14.67
N SER A 4 -0.50 44.12 15.24
CA SER A 4 -0.85 42.94 16.05
C SER A 4 -1.17 41.73 15.18
N GLU A 5 -0.55 40.60 15.49
CA GLU A 5 -0.86 39.30 14.89
C GLU A 5 -2.10 38.69 15.56
N ILE A 6 -3.02 38.17 14.75
CA ILE A 6 -4.25 37.51 15.22
C ILE A 6 -4.26 36.10 14.64
N PHE A 7 -4.43 35.13 15.51
CA PHE A 7 -4.51 33.72 15.15
C PHE A 7 -5.97 33.25 15.20
N GLN A 8 -6.41 32.57 14.15
CA GLN A 8 -7.71 31.93 14.06
C GLN A 8 -7.49 30.42 13.92
N GLU A 9 -8.04 29.65 14.85
CA GLU A 9 -8.02 28.19 14.76
C GLU A 9 -9.00 27.70 13.68
N VAL A 10 -8.53 26.81 12.79
CA VAL A 10 -9.34 26.23 11.71
C VAL A 10 -9.85 24.86 12.18
N LYS A 11 -11.14 24.76 12.49
CA LYS A 11 -11.76 23.53 13.00
C LYS A 11 -12.42 22.65 11.93
N ALA A 12 -12.66 23.20 10.74
CA ALA A 12 -13.38 22.51 9.68
C ALA A 12 -12.75 22.79 8.30
N LYS A 13 -13.06 21.94 7.31
CA LYS A 13 -12.60 22.11 5.91
C LYS A 13 -13.00 23.47 5.32
N GLN A 14 -14.11 24.04 5.78
CA GLN A 14 -14.56 25.38 5.44
C GLN A 14 -14.45 26.30 6.66
N PHE A 15 -13.83 27.46 6.48
CA PHE A 15 -13.73 28.47 7.53
C PHE A 15 -13.84 29.86 6.93
N ILE A 16 -14.40 30.78 7.70
CA ILE A 16 -14.56 32.18 7.31
C ILE A 16 -13.37 32.95 7.89
N PRO A 17 -12.54 33.63 7.07
CA PRO A 17 -11.46 34.47 7.60
C PRO A 17 -12.00 35.59 8.48
N LEU A 18 -11.19 35.96 9.47
CA LEU A 18 -11.39 37.25 10.15
C LEU A 18 -10.99 38.39 9.21
N ASP A 19 -11.95 39.22 8.82
CA ASP A 19 -11.71 40.38 7.95
C ASP A 19 -11.29 41.64 8.74
N SER A 20 -11.69 41.72 10.02
CA SER A 20 -11.46 42.89 10.87
C SER A 20 -10.60 42.57 12.08
N CYS A 21 -9.70 43.50 12.42
CA CYS A 21 -8.79 43.36 13.54
C CYS A 21 -9.52 43.47 14.89
N ILE A 22 -9.44 42.42 15.70
CA ILE A 22 -10.05 42.33 17.04
C ILE A 22 -9.10 42.77 18.18
N SER A 23 -7.92 43.29 17.85
CA SER A 23 -6.92 43.69 18.85
C SER A 23 -7.40 44.86 19.72
N GLN A 24 -6.94 44.89 20.98
CA GLN A 24 -7.35 45.94 21.91
C GLN A 24 -6.95 47.35 21.45
N GLN A 25 -5.84 47.49 20.71
CA GLN A 25 -5.38 48.77 20.15
C GLN A 25 -6.33 49.32 19.08
N CYS A 26 -6.85 48.46 18.17
CA CYS A 26 -7.84 48.88 17.18
C CYS A 26 -9.20 49.15 17.82
N LYS A 27 -9.58 48.38 18.85
CA LYS A 27 -10.83 48.59 19.60
C LYS A 27 -10.83 49.90 20.39
N SER A 28 -9.74 50.23 21.09
CA SER A 28 -9.62 51.48 21.86
C SER A 28 -9.61 52.72 20.96
N ALA A 29 -8.93 52.63 19.81
CA ALA A 29 -8.88 53.70 18.82
C ALA A 29 -10.15 53.84 17.96
N ARG A 30 -11.18 52.99 18.16
CA ARG A 30 -12.39 52.89 17.31
C ARG A 30 -12.09 52.81 15.80
N THR A 31 -10.93 52.28 15.43
CA THR A 31 -10.49 52.12 14.03
C THR A 31 -10.55 50.65 13.63
N ARG A 32 -11.19 50.35 12.50
CA ARG A 32 -11.25 48.97 11.96
C ARG A 32 -10.04 48.73 11.07
N GLY A 33 -9.00 48.12 11.62
CA GLY A 33 -7.87 47.62 10.82
C GLY A 33 -8.31 46.45 9.94
N LYS A 34 -7.89 46.46 8.66
CA LYS A 34 -8.07 45.33 7.75
C LYS A 34 -7.00 44.28 8.04
N LEU A 35 -7.41 43.01 8.11
CA LEU A 35 -6.49 41.90 8.28
C LEU A 35 -5.99 41.38 6.92
N HIS A 36 -4.73 40.98 6.90
CA HIS A 36 -4.09 40.36 5.75
C HIS A 36 -3.57 38.99 6.19
N ARG A 37 -3.89 37.95 5.41
CA ARG A 37 -3.39 36.59 5.68
C ARG A 37 -1.90 36.53 5.40
N GLN A 38 -1.13 36.05 6.38
CA GLN A 38 0.30 35.79 6.23
C GLN A 38 0.55 34.28 6.35
N THR A 39 1.03 33.67 5.27
CA THR A 39 1.32 32.23 5.24
C THR A 39 2.51 31.88 6.13
N ARG A 40 3.57 32.68 6.15
CA ARG A 40 4.78 32.41 6.98
C ARG A 40 4.52 32.45 8.48
N GLY A 41 3.55 33.26 8.94
CA GLY A 41 3.13 33.31 10.34
C GLY A 41 2.07 32.27 10.71
N SER A 42 1.63 31.45 9.74
CA SER A 42 0.62 30.41 9.95
C SER A 42 1.28 29.04 10.14
N LYS A 43 0.70 28.20 11.00
CA LYS A 43 1.10 26.79 11.13
C LYS A 43 0.25 25.93 10.19
N PHE A 44 0.91 25.17 9.31
CA PHE A 44 0.27 24.20 8.42
C PHE A 44 0.60 22.79 8.86
N LEU A 45 -0.36 21.88 8.69
CA LEU A 45 -0.19 20.45 8.95
C LEU A 45 -0.15 19.69 7.63
N LYS A 46 0.63 18.62 7.58
CA LYS A 46 0.58 17.68 6.45
C LYS A 46 -0.76 16.95 6.51
N PHE A 47 -1.42 16.86 5.37
CA PHE A 47 -2.69 16.17 5.21
C PHE A 47 -2.61 15.27 3.99
N GLN A 48 -3.13 14.06 4.10
CA GLN A 48 -3.27 13.11 3.00
C GLN A 48 -4.62 12.40 3.11
N GLU A 49 -5.33 12.31 1.99
CA GLU A 49 -6.52 11.49 1.86
C GLU A 49 -6.16 10.18 1.15
N ILE A 50 -6.58 9.06 1.73
CA ILE A 50 -6.33 7.70 1.22
C ILE A 50 -7.69 7.04 1.00
N LYS A 51 -7.88 6.39 -0.15
CA LYS A 51 -9.06 5.54 -0.39
C LYS A 51 -8.69 4.10 -0.04
N LEU A 52 -9.31 3.57 1.01
CA LEU A 52 -9.15 2.18 1.44
C LEU A 52 -10.22 1.32 0.79
N GLN A 53 -9.84 0.15 0.29
CA GLN A 53 -10.74 -0.85 -0.27
C GLN A 53 -10.68 -2.12 0.59
N GLU A 54 -11.83 -2.74 0.80
CA GLU A 54 -11.92 -4.03 1.51
C GLU A 54 -11.17 -5.13 0.74
N LEU A 55 -10.61 -6.09 1.49
CA LEU A 55 -9.97 -7.25 0.90
C LEU A 55 -11.04 -8.16 0.28
N ALA A 56 -10.80 -8.65 -0.94
CA ALA A 56 -11.74 -9.51 -1.66
C ALA A 56 -12.16 -10.76 -0.86
N ASP A 57 -11.26 -11.30 -0.03
CA ASP A 57 -11.52 -12.46 0.82
C ASP A 57 -12.55 -12.20 1.92
N GLN A 58 -12.78 -10.94 2.28
CA GLN A 58 -13.73 -10.54 3.33
C GLN A 58 -15.12 -10.18 2.78
N VAL A 59 -15.25 -10.06 1.46
CA VAL A 59 -16.49 -9.66 0.80
C VAL A 59 -17.35 -10.90 0.52
N PRO A 60 -18.65 -10.89 0.91
CA PRO A 60 -19.54 -12.01 0.63
C PRO A 60 -19.75 -12.19 -0.88
N MET A 61 -20.03 -13.44 -1.28
CA MET A 61 -20.25 -13.77 -2.70
C MET A 61 -21.41 -12.96 -3.27
N GLY A 62 -21.14 -12.20 -4.33
CA GLY A 62 -22.14 -11.39 -5.05
C GLY A 62 -22.06 -9.88 -4.79
N ASP A 63 -21.35 -9.46 -3.74
CA ASP A 63 -21.16 -8.03 -3.44
C ASP A 63 -19.86 -7.48 -4.06
N ILE A 64 -19.88 -6.18 -4.37
CA ILE A 64 -18.70 -5.45 -4.85
C ILE A 64 -17.98 -4.86 -3.63
N PRO A 65 -16.65 -5.03 -3.52
CA PRO A 65 -15.88 -4.45 -2.42
C PRO A 65 -16.13 -2.95 -2.28
N ARG A 66 -16.41 -2.50 -1.06
CA ARG A 66 -16.69 -1.09 -0.79
C ARG A 66 -15.39 -0.34 -0.57
N THR A 67 -15.46 0.97 -0.83
CA THR A 67 -14.35 1.89 -0.58
C THR A 67 -14.72 2.87 0.53
N LEU A 68 -13.72 3.26 1.31
CA LEU A 68 -13.87 4.19 2.42
C LEU A 68 -12.72 5.21 2.39
N SER A 69 -13.00 6.48 2.69
CA SER A 69 -11.98 7.53 2.75
C SER A 69 -11.35 7.62 4.14
N VAL A 70 -10.03 7.66 4.15
CA VAL A 70 -9.21 7.74 5.35
C VAL A 70 -8.40 9.03 5.31
N HIS A 71 -8.49 9.83 6.36
CA HIS A 71 -7.68 11.03 6.54
C HIS A 71 -6.46 10.72 7.40
N CYS A 72 -5.28 11.06 6.90
CA CYS A 72 -4.02 10.94 7.61
C CYS A 72 -3.42 12.33 7.85
N TYR A 73 -2.93 12.56 9.06
CA TYR A 73 -2.34 13.82 9.49
C TYR A 73 -0.87 13.66 9.89
N GLU A 74 -0.09 14.72 9.72
CA GLU A 74 1.29 14.84 10.20
C GLU A 74 2.17 13.65 9.82
N ASP A 75 2.59 12.85 10.79
CA ASP A 75 3.55 11.74 10.63
C ASP A 75 2.96 10.51 9.95
N LEU A 76 1.63 10.39 9.93
CA LEU A 76 0.93 9.30 9.23
C LEU A 76 0.89 9.51 7.72
N THR A 77 1.29 10.69 7.23
CA THR A 77 1.36 10.98 5.80
C THR A 77 2.55 10.28 5.15
N ARG A 78 2.35 9.77 3.93
CA ARG A 78 3.34 9.07 3.08
C ARG A 78 3.88 7.75 3.65
N LEU A 79 3.21 7.16 4.66
CA LEU A 79 3.57 5.83 5.18
C LEU A 79 3.09 4.69 4.26
N ILE A 80 1.94 4.86 3.63
CA ILE A 80 1.30 3.85 2.77
C ILE A 80 1.53 4.19 1.31
N LYS A 81 1.83 3.17 0.48
CA LYS A 81 1.82 3.28 -0.98
C LYS A 81 0.56 2.62 -1.55
N PRO A 82 0.07 3.04 -2.72
CA PRO A 82 -1.03 2.36 -3.40
C PRO A 82 -0.73 0.88 -3.56
N GLY A 83 -1.65 0.03 -3.11
CA GLY A 83 -1.51 -1.42 -3.20
C GLY A 83 -0.94 -2.15 -1.98
N ASP A 84 -0.44 -1.40 -0.99
CA ASP A 84 -0.05 -2.02 0.27
C ASP A 84 -1.28 -2.50 1.06
N ILE A 85 -1.16 -3.67 1.70
CA ILE A 85 -2.15 -4.18 2.63
C ILE A 85 -1.82 -3.62 4.02
N ALA A 86 -2.70 -2.77 4.55
CA ALA A 86 -2.50 -2.08 5.82
C ALA A 86 -3.72 -2.22 6.73
N ASN A 87 -3.46 -2.38 8.03
CA ASN A 87 -4.45 -2.25 9.09
C ASN A 87 -4.42 -0.81 9.58
N ILE A 88 -5.53 -0.09 9.42
CA ILE A 88 -5.66 1.28 9.87
C ILE A 88 -6.59 1.30 11.09
N SER A 89 -6.10 1.86 12.19
CA SER A 89 -6.89 2.12 13.40
C SER A 89 -7.13 3.62 13.54
N GLY A 90 -8.36 3.98 13.86
CA GLY A 90 -8.79 5.37 13.83
C GLY A 90 -10.19 5.58 14.37
N VAL A 91 -10.66 6.82 14.29
CA VAL A 91 -12.02 7.19 14.68
C VAL A 91 -12.90 7.31 13.44
N PHE A 92 -14.05 6.67 13.48
CA PHE A 92 -15.06 6.74 12.43
C PHE A 92 -15.92 8.00 12.61
N LEU A 93 -15.88 8.90 11.63
CA LEU A 93 -16.54 10.20 11.70
C LEU A 93 -17.49 10.39 10.51
N PRO A 94 -18.70 10.92 10.74
CA PRO A 94 -19.55 11.41 9.67
C PRO A 94 -19.05 12.78 9.20
N SER A 95 -18.87 12.94 7.90
CA SER A 95 -18.61 14.23 7.25
C SER A 95 -19.89 14.75 6.61
N PRO A 96 -20.50 15.82 7.17
CA PRO A 96 -21.71 16.40 6.60
C PRO A 96 -21.40 17.04 5.25
N PHE A 97 -22.34 16.92 4.32
CA PHE A 97 -22.27 17.68 3.07
C PHE A 97 -22.48 19.17 3.35
N THR A 98 -21.73 20.02 2.65
CA THR A 98 -21.87 21.48 2.72
C THR A 98 -22.39 22.05 1.40
N GLY A 99 -23.02 23.23 1.44
CA GLY A 99 -23.46 23.95 0.24
C GLY A 99 -24.69 23.33 -0.44
N TYR A 100 -24.78 23.40 -1.77
CA TYR A 100 -25.94 22.92 -2.53
C TYR A 100 -26.20 21.41 -2.38
N ARG A 101 -25.14 20.63 -2.12
CA ARG A 101 -25.25 19.19 -1.82
C ARG A 101 -25.95 18.94 -0.48
N ALA A 102 -25.74 19.79 0.54
CA ALA A 102 -26.44 19.69 1.82
C ALA A 102 -27.97 19.81 1.66
N TYR A 103 -28.40 20.71 0.77
CA TYR A 103 -29.82 20.95 0.50
C TYR A 103 -30.54 19.75 -0.13
N ARG A 104 -29.81 18.87 -0.84
CA ARG A 104 -30.33 17.64 -1.44
C ARG A 104 -30.11 16.40 -0.59
N ALA A 105 -29.01 16.36 0.17
CA ALA A 105 -28.59 15.17 0.92
C ALA A 105 -29.44 14.90 2.17
N GLY A 106 -30.15 15.91 2.70
CA GLY A 106 -30.97 15.73 3.90
C GLY A 106 -30.13 15.33 5.11
N LEU A 107 -30.35 14.13 5.65
CA LEU A 107 -29.61 13.56 6.79
C LEU A 107 -28.47 12.62 6.37
N LEU A 108 -28.23 12.42 5.07
CA LEU A 108 -27.13 11.59 4.59
C LEU A 108 -25.80 12.31 4.87
N ALA A 109 -24.87 11.59 5.47
CA ALA A 109 -23.49 12.03 5.67
C ALA A 109 -22.55 11.02 5.02
N ASP A 110 -21.49 11.52 4.39
CA ASP A 110 -20.39 10.66 4.00
C ASP A 110 -19.66 10.18 5.25
N THR A 111 -19.05 9.01 5.17
CA THR A 111 -18.32 8.44 6.29
C THR A 111 -16.84 8.46 5.97
N LEU A 112 -16.04 8.85 6.96
CA LEU A 112 -14.59 8.86 6.86
C LEU A 112 -13.98 8.27 8.13
N ILE A 113 -12.76 7.76 8.00
CA ILE A 113 -11.94 7.36 9.15
C ILE A 113 -10.82 8.38 9.31
N GLU A 114 -10.69 8.94 10.51
CA GLU A 114 -9.50 9.67 10.91
C GLU A 114 -8.47 8.68 11.46
N ALA A 115 -7.37 8.49 10.74
CA ALA A 115 -6.33 7.53 11.12
C ALA A 115 -5.52 8.03 12.33
N HIS A 116 -5.33 7.15 13.32
CA HIS A 116 -4.43 7.36 14.44
C HIS A 116 -3.22 6.43 14.41
N HIS A 117 -3.40 5.22 13.88
CA HIS A 117 -2.32 4.26 13.76
C HIS A 117 -2.46 3.49 12.45
N ILE A 118 -1.33 3.31 11.76
CA ILE A 118 -1.25 2.57 10.51
C ILE A 118 -0.22 1.47 10.69
N GLN A 119 -0.64 0.24 10.50
CA GLN A 119 0.23 -0.94 10.55
C GLN A 119 0.20 -1.65 9.20
N LEU A 120 1.33 -1.66 8.49
CA LEU A 120 1.49 -2.42 7.25
C LEU A 120 1.56 -3.92 7.57
N GLN A 121 0.73 -4.74 6.91
CA GLN A 121 0.77 -6.19 7.07
C GLN A 121 1.98 -6.78 6.33
N LYS A 122 2.20 -6.34 5.09
CA LYS A 122 3.36 -6.73 4.28
C LYS A 122 4.55 -5.84 4.64
N LYS A 123 5.28 -6.24 5.69
CA LYS A 123 6.53 -5.57 6.08
C LYS A 123 7.60 -5.75 4.99
N SER A 124 8.44 -4.73 4.82
CA SER A 124 9.68 -4.90 4.07
C SER A 124 10.53 -5.98 4.75
N TYR A 125 11.30 -6.75 3.98
CA TYR A 125 12.22 -7.76 4.54
C TYR A 125 13.15 -7.16 5.61
N SER A 126 13.55 -5.89 5.44
CA SER A 126 14.34 -5.14 6.42
C SER A 126 13.65 -5.00 7.79
N ASP A 127 12.34 -4.77 7.78
CA ASP A 127 11.55 -4.52 8.99
C ASP A 127 11.19 -5.83 9.68
N LEU A 128 11.10 -6.92 8.92
CA LEU A 128 10.95 -8.26 9.46
C LEU A 128 12.23 -8.69 10.18
N ALA A 129 13.40 -8.43 9.59
CA ALA A 129 14.70 -8.72 10.19
C ALA A 129 14.93 -7.91 11.49
N SER A 130 14.57 -6.63 11.51
CA SER A 130 14.74 -5.79 12.71
C SER A 130 13.75 -6.10 13.83
N SER A 131 12.61 -6.72 13.52
CA SER A 131 11.62 -7.20 14.50
C SER A 131 11.80 -8.68 14.88
N ALA A 132 12.89 -9.31 14.47
CA ALA A 132 13.20 -10.68 14.83
C ALA A 132 13.32 -10.80 16.37
N SER A 133 12.36 -11.50 16.98
CA SER A 133 12.40 -11.82 18.40
C SER A 133 13.56 -12.77 18.71
N SER A 134 14.11 -12.73 19.92
CA SER A 134 15.16 -13.66 20.39
C SER A 134 14.83 -15.15 20.12
N ARG A 135 13.55 -15.51 20.16
CA ARG A 135 13.06 -16.86 19.83
C ARG A 135 13.32 -17.29 18.38
N VAL A 136 13.30 -16.36 17.44
CA VAL A 136 13.59 -16.65 16.02
C VAL A 136 15.09 -16.92 15.86
N GLU A 137 15.94 -16.15 16.55
CA GLU A 137 17.39 -16.36 16.53
C GLU A 137 17.80 -17.71 17.13
N GLU A 138 17.16 -18.14 18.23
CA GLU A 138 17.39 -19.48 18.81
C GLU A 138 17.06 -20.59 17.80
N LYS A 139 15.91 -20.52 17.14
CA LYS A 139 15.53 -21.48 16.09
C LYS A 139 16.46 -21.44 14.89
N LEU A 140 16.98 -20.27 14.52
CA LEU A 140 17.95 -20.16 13.43
C LEU A 140 19.25 -20.88 13.79
N ARG A 141 19.70 -20.80 15.04
CA ARG A 141 20.88 -21.56 15.51
C ARG A 141 20.64 -23.07 15.47
N GLU A 142 19.47 -23.54 15.90
CA GLU A 142 19.09 -24.96 15.78
C GLU A 142 19.09 -25.44 14.32
N LEU A 143 18.68 -24.58 13.38
CA LEU A 143 18.69 -24.90 11.95
C LEU A 143 20.11 -24.93 11.37
N ASP A 144 21.01 -24.09 11.86
CA ASP A 144 22.41 -24.00 11.42
C ASP A 144 23.22 -25.26 11.82
N GLU A 145 22.80 -25.98 12.86
CA GLU A 145 23.40 -27.26 13.24
C GLU A 145 23.14 -28.39 12.23
N ASN A 146 22.11 -28.25 11.38
CA ASN A 146 21.79 -29.26 10.38
C ASN A 146 22.65 -29.12 9.11
N SER A 147 23.20 -30.24 8.63
CA SER A 147 24.07 -30.25 7.45
C SER A 147 23.34 -30.04 6.11
N ASP A 148 22.03 -30.30 6.04
CA ASP A 148 21.21 -30.14 4.82
C ASP A 148 20.00 -29.20 5.04
N ILE A 149 20.29 -27.91 5.20
CA ILE A 149 19.27 -26.87 5.38
C ILE A 149 18.41 -26.73 4.12
N LEU A 150 19.02 -26.84 2.93
CA LEU A 150 18.31 -26.67 1.66
C LEU A 150 17.28 -27.79 1.46
N GLY A 151 17.64 -29.04 1.75
CA GLY A 151 16.71 -30.17 1.71
C GLY A 151 15.56 -30.01 2.71
N LEU A 152 15.85 -29.57 3.94
CA LEU A 152 14.84 -29.30 4.96
C LEU A 152 13.84 -28.22 4.53
N VAL A 153 14.34 -27.09 4.01
CA VAL A 153 13.49 -25.99 3.52
C VAL A 153 12.69 -26.43 2.30
N ALA A 154 13.31 -27.12 1.34
CA ALA A 154 12.63 -27.63 0.16
C ALA A 154 11.50 -28.59 0.53
N ASN A 155 11.72 -29.51 1.48
CA ASN A 155 10.68 -30.43 1.96
C ASN A 155 9.57 -29.71 2.74
N SER A 156 9.88 -28.57 3.36
CA SER A 156 8.91 -27.72 4.05
C SER A 156 8.05 -26.90 3.08
N ILE A 157 8.48 -26.72 1.82
CA ILE A 157 7.69 -26.06 0.78
C ILE A 157 6.64 -27.05 0.24
N ALA A 158 5.37 -26.68 0.38
CA ALA A 158 4.21 -27.46 -0.04
C ALA A 158 4.31 -28.95 0.38
N PRO A 159 4.23 -29.26 1.70
CA PRO A 159 4.35 -30.63 2.20
C PRO A 159 3.21 -31.53 1.71
N GLU A 160 2.09 -30.95 1.27
CA GLU A 160 0.95 -31.66 0.67
C GLU A 160 1.28 -32.32 -0.68
N ILE A 161 2.33 -31.85 -1.37
CA ILE A 161 2.74 -32.34 -2.68
C ILE A 161 3.89 -33.32 -2.50
N TYR A 162 3.70 -34.56 -2.93
CA TYR A 162 4.72 -35.60 -2.89
C TYR A 162 5.73 -35.44 -4.04
N GLY A 163 7.02 -35.65 -3.75
CA GLY A 163 8.09 -35.62 -4.74
C GLY A 163 8.47 -34.22 -5.22
N HIS A 164 8.99 -34.14 -6.45
CA HIS A 164 9.48 -32.91 -7.09
C HIS A 164 10.48 -32.11 -6.25
N GLU A 165 11.40 -32.79 -5.57
CA GLU A 165 12.39 -32.15 -4.68
C GLU A 165 13.18 -31.05 -5.40
N ASP A 166 13.56 -31.27 -6.66
CA ASP A 166 14.35 -30.31 -7.43
C ASP A 166 13.57 -29.03 -7.72
N VAL A 167 12.27 -29.15 -8.02
CA VAL A 167 11.38 -27.99 -8.22
C VAL A 167 11.21 -27.23 -6.91
N LYS A 168 11.01 -27.94 -5.79
CA LYS A 168 10.90 -27.31 -4.47
C LYS A 168 12.20 -26.61 -4.04
N ARG A 169 13.37 -27.20 -4.33
CA ARG A 169 14.68 -26.57 -4.13
C ARG A 169 14.82 -25.31 -4.98
N ALA A 170 14.41 -25.34 -6.25
CA ALA A 170 14.43 -24.15 -7.12
C ALA A 170 13.53 -23.03 -6.60
N LEU A 171 12.33 -23.35 -6.11
CA LEU A 171 11.41 -22.37 -5.51
C LEU A 171 11.94 -21.82 -4.18
N ALA A 172 12.63 -22.65 -3.37
CA ALA A 172 13.29 -22.19 -2.15
C ALA A 172 14.38 -21.16 -2.47
N LEU A 173 15.22 -21.43 -3.48
CA LEU A 173 16.24 -20.51 -3.94
C LEU A 173 15.64 -19.22 -4.52
N GLN A 174 14.50 -19.32 -5.22
CA GLN A 174 13.78 -18.16 -5.72
C GLN A 174 13.26 -17.25 -4.60
N LEU A 175 12.74 -17.83 -3.50
CA LEU A 175 12.24 -17.07 -2.36
C LEU A 175 13.35 -16.30 -1.62
N VAL A 176 14.55 -16.88 -1.53
CA VAL A 176 15.71 -16.23 -0.90
C VAL A 176 16.33 -15.21 -1.83
N SER A 177 16.46 -15.54 -3.12
CA SER A 177 17.04 -14.69 -4.16
C SER A 177 18.49 -14.24 -3.87
N ALA A 178 19.09 -13.47 -4.77
CA ALA A 178 20.39 -12.83 -4.56
C ALA A 178 20.23 -11.30 -4.41
N PRO A 179 21.09 -10.63 -3.63
CA PRO A 179 21.08 -9.18 -3.53
C PRO A 179 21.45 -8.54 -4.87
N GLN A 180 20.89 -7.35 -5.15
CA GLN A 180 21.29 -6.56 -6.31
C GLN A 180 22.75 -6.13 -6.18
N ASN A 181 23.52 -6.31 -7.26
CA ASN A 181 24.93 -5.95 -7.28
C ASN A 181 25.13 -4.68 -8.12
N THR A 182 25.87 -3.73 -7.57
CA THR A 182 26.25 -2.48 -8.26
C THR A 182 27.68 -2.66 -8.76
N THR A 183 27.87 -2.61 -10.08
CA THR A 183 29.23 -2.62 -10.63
C THR A 183 29.92 -1.30 -10.29
N PRO A 184 31.26 -1.26 -10.24
CA PRO A 184 32.00 0.00 -10.05
C PRO A 184 31.69 1.05 -11.13
N ASP A 185 31.18 0.62 -12.29
CA ASP A 185 30.76 1.50 -13.40
C ASP A 185 29.35 2.11 -13.21
N GLY A 186 28.67 1.81 -12.10
CA GLY A 186 27.34 2.34 -11.79
C GLY A 186 26.16 1.61 -12.46
N LEU A 187 26.39 0.43 -13.04
CA LEU A 187 25.32 -0.42 -13.56
C LEU A 187 24.75 -1.30 -12.44
N ASN A 188 23.42 -1.36 -12.35
CA ASN A 188 22.72 -2.22 -11.39
C ASN A 188 22.39 -3.55 -12.05
N ILE A 189 22.95 -4.65 -11.53
CA ILE A 189 22.65 -6.00 -11.97
C ILE A 189 21.57 -6.59 -11.06
N ARG A 190 20.49 -7.07 -11.66
CA ARG A 190 19.39 -7.72 -10.96
C ARG A 190 19.84 -9.05 -10.35
N GLY A 191 19.60 -9.22 -9.05
CA GLY A 191 19.85 -10.47 -8.33
C GLY A 191 18.65 -11.43 -8.30
N ASP A 192 17.48 -10.97 -8.75
CA ASP A 192 16.25 -11.78 -8.68
C ASP A 192 16.22 -12.92 -9.69
N ILE A 193 15.74 -14.07 -9.21
CA ILE A 193 15.61 -15.29 -9.99
C ILE A 193 14.19 -15.43 -10.53
N HIS A 194 14.07 -15.62 -11.84
CA HIS A 194 12.81 -15.96 -12.50
C HIS A 194 12.79 -17.44 -12.85
N VAL A 195 11.77 -18.14 -12.36
CA VAL A 195 11.57 -19.59 -12.61
C VAL A 195 10.29 -19.79 -13.40
N CYS A 196 10.39 -20.54 -14.51
CA CYS A 196 9.23 -20.98 -15.29
C CYS A 196 9.01 -22.48 -15.11
N LEU A 197 7.79 -22.89 -14.76
CA LEU A 197 7.42 -24.29 -14.55
C LEU A 197 6.65 -24.85 -15.75
N MET A 198 7.26 -25.78 -16.48
CA MET A 198 6.66 -26.46 -17.64
C MET A 198 6.40 -27.95 -17.35
N GLY A 199 5.48 -28.58 -18.07
CA GLY A 199 5.03 -29.96 -17.79
C GLY A 199 3.53 -30.20 -18.00
N ASP A 200 3.10 -31.44 -17.80
CA ASP A 200 1.73 -31.89 -18.07
C ASP A 200 0.68 -31.34 -17.09
N PRO A 201 -0.61 -31.31 -17.48
CA PRO A 201 -1.69 -31.05 -16.53
C PRO A 201 -1.70 -32.12 -15.43
N GLY A 202 -2.00 -31.70 -14.20
CA GLY A 202 -2.10 -32.61 -13.04
C GLY A 202 -0.83 -32.75 -12.20
N VAL A 203 0.30 -32.14 -12.59
CA VAL A 203 1.55 -32.17 -11.79
C VAL A 203 1.60 -31.12 -10.66
N ALA A 204 0.43 -30.69 -10.16
CA ALA A 204 0.26 -29.77 -9.03
C ALA A 204 0.97 -28.38 -9.12
N LYS A 205 1.38 -27.92 -10.32
CA LYS A 205 2.08 -26.62 -10.50
C LYS A 205 1.31 -25.43 -9.93
N SER A 206 0.01 -25.32 -10.21
CA SER A 206 -0.82 -24.24 -9.69
C SER A 206 -0.89 -24.25 -8.17
N GLN A 207 -0.83 -25.42 -7.54
CA GLN A 207 -0.81 -25.55 -6.08
C GLN A 207 0.55 -25.13 -5.50
N LEU A 208 1.66 -25.46 -6.16
CA LEU A 208 2.99 -24.93 -5.81
C LEU A 208 3.03 -23.40 -5.89
N LEU A 209 2.52 -22.81 -6.98
CA LEU A 209 2.47 -21.35 -7.16
C LEU A 209 1.62 -20.67 -6.08
N ARG A 210 0.45 -21.22 -5.74
CA ARG A 210 -0.39 -20.70 -4.65
C ARG A 210 0.26 -20.84 -3.29
N PHE A 211 1.08 -21.87 -3.07
CA PHE A 211 1.82 -22.02 -1.82
C PHE A 211 2.91 -20.94 -1.72
N VAL A 212 3.69 -20.74 -2.78
CA VAL A 212 4.75 -19.72 -2.85
C VAL A 212 4.19 -18.31 -2.65
N SER A 213 3.06 -17.98 -3.29
CA SER A 213 2.43 -16.67 -3.12
C SER A 213 1.90 -16.41 -1.71
N LYS A 214 1.54 -17.47 -0.95
CA LYS A 214 1.13 -17.37 0.45
C LYS A 214 2.31 -17.24 1.41
N VAL A 215 3.42 -17.93 1.12
CA VAL A 215 4.63 -17.90 1.97
C VAL A 215 5.40 -16.61 1.78
N ALA A 216 5.46 -16.09 0.55
CA ALA A 216 6.15 -14.84 0.28
C ALA A 216 5.42 -13.65 0.95
N PRO A 217 6.12 -12.81 1.75
CA PRO A 217 5.49 -11.67 2.44
C PRO A 217 4.89 -10.66 1.46
N ARG A 218 5.47 -10.51 0.26
CA ARG A 218 4.92 -9.73 -0.85
C ARG A 218 4.55 -10.61 -2.04
N GLY A 219 3.87 -11.73 -1.78
CA GLY A 219 3.33 -12.60 -2.82
C GLY A 219 2.06 -12.03 -3.45
N VAL A 220 1.97 -12.13 -4.78
CA VAL A 220 0.77 -11.83 -5.57
C VAL A 220 0.52 -13.01 -6.51
N TYR A 221 -0.73 -13.46 -6.61
CA TYR A 221 -1.14 -14.53 -7.50
C TYR A 221 -2.10 -14.00 -8.55
N THR A 222 -1.80 -14.23 -9.83
CA THR A 222 -2.67 -13.88 -10.94
C THR A 222 -2.72 -14.99 -11.98
N THR A 223 -3.73 -14.93 -12.86
CA THR A 223 -3.88 -15.86 -13.98
C THR A 223 -3.57 -15.14 -15.29
N GLY A 224 -3.05 -15.85 -16.29
CA GLY A 224 -2.68 -15.29 -17.59
C GLY A 224 -3.87 -14.65 -18.31
N ARG A 225 -5.08 -15.22 -18.18
CA ARG A 225 -6.31 -14.62 -18.74
C ARG A 225 -6.84 -13.42 -17.95
N GLY A 226 -6.57 -13.37 -16.65
CA GLY A 226 -7.02 -12.27 -15.76
C GLY A 226 -6.05 -11.09 -15.73
N SER A 227 -4.88 -11.22 -16.36
CA SER A 227 -3.78 -10.27 -16.30
C SER A 227 -3.58 -9.61 -17.66
N SER A 228 -4.20 -8.47 -17.88
CA SER A 228 -3.88 -7.62 -19.04
C SER A 228 -2.58 -6.84 -18.80
N GLY A 229 -1.95 -6.29 -19.83
CA GLY A 229 -0.72 -5.50 -19.69
C GLY A 229 -0.89 -4.31 -18.72
N VAL A 230 -2.10 -3.73 -18.66
CA VAL A 230 -2.47 -2.69 -17.69
C VAL A 230 -2.63 -3.28 -16.28
N GLY A 231 -3.24 -4.46 -16.16
CA GLY A 231 -3.42 -5.17 -14.89
C GLY A 231 -2.12 -5.76 -14.31
N LEU A 232 -1.09 -5.98 -15.14
CA LEU A 232 0.24 -6.39 -14.70
C LEU A 232 1.09 -5.20 -14.25
N THR A 233 1.06 -4.09 -15.00
CA THR A 233 1.93 -2.94 -14.76
C THR A 233 1.31 -1.93 -13.80
N ALA A 234 0.93 -0.75 -14.28
CA ALA A 234 0.20 0.24 -13.52
C ALA A 234 -0.71 1.01 -14.47
N SER A 235 -1.90 1.36 -13.99
CA SER A 235 -2.80 2.26 -14.68
C SER A 235 -2.69 3.65 -14.05
N VAL A 236 -2.71 4.70 -14.87
CA VAL A 236 -2.81 6.08 -14.41
C VAL A 236 -4.20 6.58 -14.73
N VAL A 237 -5.02 6.75 -13.70
CA VAL A 237 -6.39 7.27 -13.80
C VAL A 237 -6.40 8.70 -13.31
N LYS A 238 -6.99 9.61 -14.09
CA LYS A 238 -7.17 10.99 -13.65
C LYS A 238 -8.45 11.09 -12.83
N ASP A 239 -8.36 11.55 -11.58
CA ASP A 239 -9.55 11.82 -10.77
C ASP A 239 -10.34 12.96 -11.41
N SER A 240 -11.62 12.71 -11.68
CA SER A 240 -12.55 13.67 -12.26
C SER A 240 -12.80 14.90 -11.38
N LEU A 241 -12.61 14.79 -10.05
CA LEU A 241 -12.92 15.86 -9.11
C LEU A 241 -11.70 16.73 -8.78
N THR A 242 -10.56 16.11 -8.45
CA THR A 242 -9.34 16.83 -8.09
C THR A 242 -8.48 17.16 -9.31
N GLY A 243 -8.66 16.43 -10.42
CA GLY A 243 -7.79 16.51 -11.59
C GLY A 243 -6.42 15.88 -11.36
N GLU A 244 -6.19 15.27 -10.20
CA GLU A 244 -4.95 14.61 -9.83
C GLU A 244 -4.83 13.25 -10.52
N LEU A 245 -3.59 12.81 -10.72
CA LEU A 245 -3.30 11.50 -11.28
C LEU A 245 -3.25 10.49 -10.14
N ILE A 246 -4.17 9.52 -10.17
CA ILE A 246 -4.21 8.36 -9.29
C ILE A 246 -3.48 7.22 -10.01
N LEU A 247 -2.56 6.57 -9.31
CA LEU A 247 -1.90 5.36 -9.76
C LEU A 247 -2.63 4.15 -9.18
N GLU A 248 -3.17 3.31 -10.04
CA GLU A 248 -3.66 1.99 -9.67
C GLU A 248 -2.55 0.98 -10.00
N GLY A 249 -1.94 0.40 -8.97
CA GLY A 249 -0.87 -0.59 -9.14
C GLY A 249 -1.44 -1.90 -9.66
N GLY A 250 -0.87 -2.39 -10.76
CA GLY A 250 -1.09 -3.75 -11.25
C GLY A 250 -0.25 -4.77 -10.47
N ALA A 251 -0.42 -6.04 -10.80
CA ALA A 251 0.12 -7.16 -10.04
C ALA A 251 1.64 -7.10 -9.81
N LEU A 252 2.43 -6.64 -10.79
CA LEU A 252 3.88 -6.52 -10.67
C LEU A 252 4.28 -5.39 -9.72
N VAL A 253 3.55 -4.28 -9.72
CA VAL A 253 3.80 -3.15 -8.82
C VAL A 253 3.44 -3.54 -7.38
N LEU A 254 2.37 -4.31 -7.20
CA LEU A 254 2.00 -4.87 -5.90
C LEU A 254 3.05 -5.87 -5.39
N ALA A 255 3.64 -6.63 -6.30
CA ALA A 255 4.69 -7.61 -6.02
C ALA A 255 6.11 -7.03 -5.99
N ASP A 256 6.28 -5.70 -5.92
CA ASP A 256 7.60 -5.07 -5.84
C ASP A 256 8.41 -5.64 -4.66
N ASN A 257 9.68 -5.97 -4.90
CA ASN A 257 10.56 -6.71 -3.98
C ASN A 257 9.91 -7.97 -3.37
N GLY A 258 9.02 -8.63 -4.10
CA GLY A 258 8.27 -9.81 -3.69
C GLY A 258 8.30 -10.90 -4.77
N VAL A 259 7.24 -11.73 -4.79
CA VAL A 259 7.09 -12.79 -5.80
C VAL A 259 5.74 -12.63 -6.49
N CYS A 260 5.77 -12.47 -7.81
CA CYS A 260 4.59 -12.50 -8.65
C CYS A 260 4.44 -13.91 -9.23
N CYS A 261 3.35 -14.59 -8.89
CA CYS A 261 3.01 -15.90 -9.40
C CYS A 261 1.96 -15.76 -10.49
N ILE A 262 2.30 -16.18 -11.72
CA ILE A 262 1.40 -16.16 -12.87
C ILE A 262 1.07 -17.60 -13.27
N ASP A 263 -0.19 -17.99 -13.16
CA ASP A 263 -0.69 -19.27 -13.66
C ASP A 263 -1.24 -19.14 -15.08
N GLU A 264 -1.36 -20.24 -15.83
CA GLU A 264 -1.86 -20.26 -17.21
C GLU A 264 -1.13 -19.27 -18.15
N PHE A 265 0.19 -19.18 -18.04
CA PHE A 265 1.01 -18.28 -18.83
C PHE A 265 0.84 -18.47 -20.35
N ASP A 266 0.55 -19.70 -20.79
CA ASP A 266 0.27 -20.03 -22.20
C ASP A 266 -1.01 -19.37 -22.72
N LYS A 267 -1.96 -19.02 -21.83
CA LYS A 267 -3.23 -18.36 -22.16
C LYS A 267 -3.16 -16.84 -22.15
N MET A 268 -2.01 -16.26 -21.81
CA MET A 268 -1.80 -14.82 -21.86
C MET A 268 -1.61 -14.36 -23.31
N ASP A 269 -2.22 -13.24 -23.67
CA ASP A 269 -2.10 -12.64 -25.00
C ASP A 269 -0.67 -12.14 -25.24
N GLU A 270 -0.20 -12.21 -26.49
CA GLU A 270 1.17 -11.81 -26.84
C GLU A 270 1.45 -10.32 -26.53
N GLY A 271 0.45 -9.46 -26.67
CA GLY A 271 0.55 -8.05 -26.29
C GLY A 271 0.81 -7.86 -24.80
N ASP A 272 0.16 -8.66 -23.95
CA ASP A 272 0.32 -8.58 -22.49
C ASP A 272 1.65 -9.18 -22.03
N ARG A 273 2.18 -10.16 -22.77
CA ARG A 273 3.53 -10.73 -22.52
C ARG A 273 4.65 -9.71 -22.70
N THR A 274 4.47 -8.68 -23.53
CA THR A 274 5.50 -7.63 -23.71
C THR A 274 5.70 -6.76 -22.48
N ALA A 275 4.76 -6.79 -21.53
CA ALA A 275 4.84 -6.03 -20.28
C ALA A 275 5.65 -6.75 -19.17
N ILE A 276 6.11 -7.97 -19.42
CA ILE A 276 6.91 -8.80 -18.50
C ILE A 276 8.38 -8.74 -18.93
#